data_AF-A0A819SUC3-F1
#
_entry.id   AF-A0A819SUC3-F1
#
_cell.length_a   1.000
_cell.length_b   1.000
_cell.length_c   1.000
_cell.angle_alpha   90.00
_cell.angle_beta   90.00
_cell.angle_gamma   90.00
#
_symmetry.space_group_name_H-M   'P 1'
#
loop_
_entity.id
_entity.type
_entity.pdbx_description
1 polymer ?
#
loop_
_entity_poly.entity_id
_entity_poly.type
_entity_poly.pdbx_seq_one_letter_code
_entity_poly.pdbx_strand_id
1 'polypeptide(L)'
;MWRSLSFSSSSRTIEKEFTYHRFYQYNNYLASTIRQIAWYSLNVVTFPVPKFNDVTIKVIAALPSIFDPTNTTLIHEFNQFFQYYGTHIVSGSTMGGLIWEQDWFESCLLRIRNTTWSREQVNNVLYKFISTPVI
;
A
#
# COMPACT_ATOMS: atom_id res chain seq x y z
N MET A 1 -0.75 -16.88 -19.63
CA MET A 1 -0.84 -17.19 -18.20
C MET A 1 0.19 -16.33 -17.48
N TRP A 2 -0.19 -15.12 -17.06
CA TRP A 2 0.72 -14.21 -16.36
C TRP A 2 0.65 -14.52 -14.86
N ARG A 3 1.56 -15.36 -14.38
CA ARG A 3 1.79 -15.52 -12.94
C ARG A 3 2.43 -14.25 -12.45
N SER A 4 1.73 -13.51 -11.60
CA SER A 4 2.37 -12.60 -10.66
C SER A 4 3.46 -13.39 -9.93
N LEU A 5 4.72 -12.98 -10.10
CA LEU A 5 5.84 -13.48 -9.30
C LEU A 5 5.70 -12.85 -7.90
N SER A 6 4.85 -13.45 -7.07
CA SER A 6 4.77 -13.14 -5.64
C SER A 6 6.01 -13.70 -4.94
N PHE A 7 7.07 -12.89 -4.92
CA PHE A 7 8.16 -13.09 -3.98
C PHE A 7 7.70 -12.64 -2.57
N SER A 8 7.97 -13.49 -1.58
CA SER A 8 8.01 -13.18 -0.14
C SER A 8 6.69 -13.29 0.66
N SER A 9 6.35 -14.50 1.10
CA SER A 9 5.35 -14.72 2.16
C SER A 9 5.96 -14.75 3.57
N SER A 10 7.24 -15.11 3.74
CA SER A 10 7.89 -15.21 5.05
C SER A 10 8.35 -13.85 5.62
N SER A 11 8.73 -12.89 4.78
CA SER A 11 9.12 -11.54 5.24
C SER A 11 7.94 -10.72 5.78
N ARG A 12 6.73 -10.96 5.26
CA ARG A 12 5.54 -10.17 5.61
C ARG A 12 5.03 -10.44 7.03
N THR A 13 5.22 -11.64 7.56
CA THR A 13 4.80 -11.97 8.93
C THR A 13 5.72 -11.30 9.95
N ILE A 14 7.04 -11.38 9.73
CA ILE A 14 8.06 -10.75 10.59
C ILE A 14 7.91 -9.22 10.59
N GLU A 15 7.68 -8.62 9.42
CA GLU A 15 7.48 -7.17 9.29
C GLU A 15 6.19 -6.70 9.98
N LYS A 16 5.10 -7.48 9.87
CA LYS A 16 3.85 -7.21 10.59
C LYS A 16 4.03 -7.30 12.10
N GLU A 17 4.67 -8.35 12.58
CA GLU A 17 4.92 -8.57 14.00
C GLU A 17 5.81 -7.44 14.56
N PHE A 18 6.88 -7.08 13.86
CA PHE A 18 7.76 -5.97 14.24
C PHE A 18 7.04 -4.62 14.28
N THR A 19 6.24 -4.31 13.27
CA THR A 19 5.46 -3.06 13.20
C THR A 19 4.41 -3.03 14.31
N TYR A 20 3.72 -4.14 14.53
CA TYR A 20 2.69 -4.28 15.57
C TYR A 20 3.31 -4.09 16.97
N HIS A 21 4.42 -4.77 17.27
CA HIS A 21 5.11 -4.60 18.55
C HIS A 21 5.60 -3.17 18.75
N ARG A 22 6.16 -2.52 17.72
CA ARG A 22 6.59 -1.12 17.81
C ARG A 22 5.45 -0.13 18.03
N PHE A 23 4.27 -0.40 17.48
CA PHE A 23 3.11 0.48 17.62
C PHE A 23 2.42 0.31 18.98
N TYR A 24 2.30 -0.92 19.46
CA TYR A 24 1.48 -1.22 20.65
C TYR A 24 2.28 -1.36 21.95
N GLN A 25 3.57 -1.73 21.90
CA GLN A 25 4.36 -1.91 23.13
C GLN A 25 5.14 -0.66 23.53
N TYR A 26 5.36 0.26 22.59
CA TYR A 26 6.16 1.46 22.81
C TYR A 26 5.36 2.69 22.40
N ASN A 27 5.39 3.74 23.22
CA ASN A 27 4.91 5.06 22.82
C ASN A 27 5.88 5.65 21.80
N ASN A 28 5.72 5.25 20.54
CA ASN A 28 6.48 5.74 19.42
C ASN A 28 5.64 6.72 18.59
N TYR A 29 6.30 7.69 17.99
CA TYR A 29 5.75 8.51 16.92
C TYR A 29 6.27 8.00 15.58
N LEU A 30 5.42 8.00 14.56
CA LEU A 30 5.77 7.64 13.20
C LEU A 30 5.76 8.92 12.35
N ALA A 31 6.89 9.24 11.72
CA ALA A 31 6.90 10.11 10.56
C ALA A 31 6.92 9.23 9.31
N SER A 32 5.99 9.46 8.39
CA SER A 32 5.90 8.70 7.14
C SER A 32 5.98 9.68 5.98
N THR A 33 6.93 9.44 5.07
CA THR A 33 7.07 10.19 3.83
C THR A 33 6.69 9.27 2.67
N ILE A 34 5.70 9.70 1.88
CA ILE A 34 5.24 8.97 0.71
C ILE A 34 5.37 9.89 -0.50
N ARG A 35 6.12 9.47 -1.52
CA ARG A 35 6.24 10.18 -2.79
C ARG A 35 5.94 9.23 -3.94
N GLN A 36 4.94 9.57 -4.73
CA GLN A 36 4.60 8.85 -5.95
C GLN A 36 5.27 9.52 -7.14
N ILE A 37 5.96 8.74 -7.98
CA ILE A 37 6.57 9.19 -9.22
C ILE A 37 5.77 8.55 -10.35
N ALA A 38 4.86 9.31 -10.95
CA ALA A 38 4.01 8.85 -12.04
C ALA A 38 4.76 8.93 -13.38
N TRP A 39 4.70 7.87 -14.18
CA TRP A 39 5.20 7.86 -15.56
C TRP A 39 4.07 7.93 -16.58
N TYR A 40 2.99 7.18 -16.35
CA TYR A 40 1.81 7.18 -17.21
C TYR A 40 0.58 6.72 -16.44
N SER A 41 -0.59 7.06 -16.96
CA SER A 41 -1.88 6.65 -16.41
C SER A 41 -2.64 5.81 -17.42
N LEU A 42 -3.19 4.70 -16.96
CA LEU A 42 -4.02 3.77 -17.71
C LEU A 42 -5.44 3.87 -17.19
N ASN A 43 -6.42 3.99 -18.09
CA ASN A 43 -7.83 3.96 -17.74
C ASN A 43 -8.55 2.97 -18.66
N VAL A 44 -9.45 2.19 -18.07
CA VAL A 44 -10.35 1.29 -18.78
C VAL A 44 -11.42 2.14 -19.44
N VAL A 45 -11.61 1.95 -20.75
CA VAL A 45 -12.64 2.65 -21.49
C VAL A 45 -14.03 2.29 -20.98
N THR A 46 -14.90 3.28 -20.84
CA THR A 46 -16.31 3.05 -20.47
C THR A 46 -17.15 2.62 -21.67
N PHE A 47 -16.71 2.96 -22.89
CA PHE A 47 -17.37 2.60 -24.13
C PHE A 47 -16.36 2.37 -25.27
N PRO A 48 -16.43 1.23 -26.01
CA PRO A 48 -17.29 0.08 -25.73
C PRO A 48 -16.93 -0.58 -24.40
N VAL A 49 -17.91 -1.18 -23.73
CA VAL A 49 -17.69 -1.85 -22.45
C VAL A 49 -16.66 -2.97 -22.65
N PRO A 50 -15.56 -3.01 -21.88
CA PRO A 50 -14.53 -4.04 -22.01
C PRO A 50 -15.13 -5.41 -21.74
N LYS A 51 -14.79 -6.38 -22.58
CA LYS A 51 -15.21 -7.76 -22.37
C LYS A 51 -14.28 -8.45 -21.38
N PHE A 52 -14.86 -9.23 -20.47
CA PHE A 52 -14.08 -10.15 -19.65
C PHE A 52 -13.41 -11.22 -20.53
N ASN A 53 -12.29 -11.76 -20.07
CA ASN A 53 -11.68 -12.89 -20.75
C ASN A 53 -12.54 -14.16 -20.58
N ASP A 54 -12.43 -15.11 -21.50
CA ASP A 54 -13.27 -16.31 -21.52
C ASP A 54 -13.12 -17.17 -20.25
N VAL A 55 -11.94 -17.14 -19.62
CA VAL A 55 -11.66 -17.89 -18.40
C VAL A 55 -12.47 -17.32 -17.23
N THR A 56 -12.47 -16.00 -17.05
CA THR A 56 -13.24 -15.29 -16.02
C THR A 56 -14.73 -15.50 -16.23
N ILE A 57 -15.22 -15.45 -17.48
CA ILE A 57 -16.62 -15.74 -17.79
C ILE A 57 -16.99 -17.17 -17.35
N LYS A 58 -16.16 -18.16 -17.67
CA LYS A 58 -16.40 -19.55 -17.25
C LYS A 58 -16.39 -19.73 -15.74
N VAL A 59 -15.47 -19.07 -15.03
CA VAL A 59 -15.41 -19.15 -13.58
C VAL A 59 -16.62 -18.49 -12.93
N ILE A 60 -17.02 -17.30 -13.39
CA ILE A 60 -18.23 -16.63 -12.88
C ILE A 60 -19.46 -17.47 -13.15
N ALA A 61 -19.57 -18.09 -14.33
CA ALA A 61 -20.68 -18.97 -14.67
C ALA A 61 -20.71 -20.26 -13.84
N ALA A 62 -19.58 -20.69 -13.29
CA ALA A 62 -19.49 -21.85 -12.39
C ALA A 62 -19.84 -21.51 -10.94
N LEU A 63 -19.94 -20.22 -10.58
CA LEU A 63 -20.33 -19.84 -9.22
C LEU A 63 -21.82 -20.11 -8.99
N PRO A 64 -22.19 -20.52 -7.76
CA PRO A 64 -23.59 -20.63 -7.34
C PRO A 64 -24.34 -19.31 -7.57
N SER A 65 -25.55 -19.38 -8.12
CA SER A 65 -26.34 -18.18 -8.43
C SER A 65 -26.95 -17.51 -7.21
N ILE A 66 -27.03 -18.21 -6.07
CA ILE A 66 -27.60 -17.73 -4.81
C ILE A 66 -26.52 -17.89 -3.73
N PHE A 67 -26.24 -16.81 -3.01
CA PHE A 67 -25.39 -16.84 -1.84
C PHE A 67 -26.21 -17.15 -0.59
N ASP A 68 -25.78 -18.16 0.18
CA ASP A 68 -26.34 -18.50 1.48
C ASP A 68 -25.23 -18.43 2.54
N PRO A 69 -25.30 -17.49 3.50
CA PRO A 69 -24.29 -17.31 4.54
C PRO A 69 -24.30 -18.43 5.60
N THR A 70 -25.29 -19.32 5.59
CA THR A 70 -25.34 -20.46 6.52
C THR A 70 -24.69 -21.72 5.94
N ASN A 71 -24.51 -21.77 4.62
CA ASN A 71 -23.90 -22.89 3.93
C ASN A 71 -22.37 -22.70 3.82
N THR A 72 -21.64 -23.46 4.62
CA THR A 72 -20.17 -23.37 4.70
C THR A 72 -19.46 -23.74 3.39
N THR A 73 -20.04 -24.63 2.58
CA THR A 73 -19.48 -24.99 1.27
C THR A 73 -19.59 -23.84 0.29
N LEU A 74 -20.75 -23.17 0.22
CA LEU A 74 -20.93 -22.00 -0.66
C LEU A 74 -20.00 -20.86 -0.24
N ILE A 75 -19.90 -20.58 1.07
CA ILE A 75 -18.96 -19.60 1.60
C ILE A 75 -17.52 -19.92 1.16
N HIS A 76 -17.12 -21.20 1.23
CA HIS A 76 -15.80 -21.63 0.80
C HIS A 76 -15.56 -21.36 -0.70
N GLU A 77 -16.51 -21.70 -1.57
CA GLU A 77 -16.41 -21.48 -3.02
C GLU A 77 -16.30 -19.99 -3.38
N PHE A 78 -17.13 -19.13 -2.78
CA PHE A 78 -17.04 -17.68 -2.97
C PHE A 78 -15.72 -17.11 -2.40
N ASN A 79 -15.26 -17.60 -1.24
CA ASN A 79 -13.98 -17.18 -0.69
C ASN A 79 -12.81 -17.57 -1.59
N GLN A 80 -12.83 -18.76 -2.19
CA GLN A 80 -11.81 -19.15 -3.17
C GLN A 80 -11.81 -18.22 -4.39
N PHE A 81 -13.00 -17.86 -4.89
CA PHE A 81 -13.12 -16.89 -5.97
C PHE A 81 -12.50 -15.53 -5.62
N PHE A 82 -12.85 -14.96 -4.46
CA PHE A 82 -12.30 -13.67 -4.02
C PHE A 82 -10.81 -13.73 -3.69
N GLN A 83 -10.31 -14.86 -3.18
CA GLN A 83 -8.88 -15.05 -2.96
C GLN A 83 -8.09 -15.06 -4.27
N TYR A 84 -8.67 -15.62 -5.35
CA TYR A 84 -8.00 -15.71 -6.64
C TYR A 84 -8.12 -14.43 -7.48
N TYR A 85 -9.34 -13.88 -7.60
CA TYR A 85 -9.63 -12.74 -8.48
C TYR A 85 -9.62 -11.39 -7.76
N GLY A 86 -9.61 -11.38 -6.43
CA GLY A 86 -9.78 -10.17 -5.63
C GLY A 86 -11.24 -9.76 -5.51
N THR A 87 -11.47 -8.66 -4.79
CA THR A 87 -12.80 -8.10 -4.53
C THR A 87 -13.11 -6.87 -5.39
N HIS A 88 -12.12 -6.36 -6.12
CA HIS A 88 -12.21 -5.12 -6.88
C HIS A 88 -11.58 -5.28 -8.26
N ILE A 89 -12.08 -4.52 -9.23
CA ILE A 89 -11.49 -4.39 -10.57
C ILE A 89 -10.84 -3.02 -10.67
N VAL A 90 -9.61 -2.98 -11.16
CA VAL A 90 -8.88 -1.73 -11.39
C VAL A 90 -9.38 -1.10 -12.69
N SER A 91 -10.21 -0.06 -12.58
CA SER A 91 -10.71 0.72 -13.72
C SER A 91 -9.72 1.78 -14.19
N GLY A 92 -8.77 2.17 -13.35
CA GLY A 92 -7.70 3.10 -13.70
C GLY A 92 -6.53 2.99 -12.74
N SER A 93 -5.34 3.26 -13.23
CA SER A 93 -4.12 3.21 -12.42
C SER A 93 -3.06 4.14 -12.98
N THR A 94 -2.26 4.70 -12.08
CA THR A 94 -1.06 5.45 -12.42
C THR A 94 0.15 4.57 -12.18
N MET A 95 0.86 4.27 -13.27
CA MET A 95 2.04 3.43 -13.27
C MET A 95 3.30 4.28 -13.11
N GLY A 96 4.25 3.77 -12.34
CA GLY A 96 5.50 4.45 -12.03
C GLY A 96 6.15 3.87 -10.78
N GLY A 97 6.78 4.72 -9.98
CA GLY A 97 7.44 4.34 -8.73
C GLY A 97 6.73 4.90 -7.48
N LEU A 98 6.92 4.22 -6.35
CA LEU A 98 6.53 4.70 -5.03
C LEU A 98 7.79 4.71 -4.15
N ILE A 99 8.14 5.89 -3.64
CA ILE A 99 9.09 6.02 -2.55
C ILE A 99 8.27 6.09 -1.28
N TRP A 100 8.46 5.10 -0.40
CA TRP A 100 7.82 5.04 0.90
C TRP A 100 8.88 4.89 1.97
N GLU A 101 8.95 5.88 2.85
CA GLU A 101 9.89 5.95 3.96
C GLU A 101 9.10 6.12 5.26
N GLN A 102 9.55 5.42 6.30
CA GLN A 102 8.94 5.42 7.63
C GLN A 102 10.02 5.55 8.69
N ASP A 103 9.96 6.64 9.45
CA ASP A 103 10.84 6.90 10.59
C ASP A 103 10.07 6.79 11.89
N TRP A 104 10.56 5.92 12.78
CA TRP A 104 9.97 5.67 14.09
C TRP A 104 10.80 6.33 15.17
N PHE A 105 10.18 7.16 16.00
CA PHE A 105 10.83 7.89 17.09
C PHE A 105 10.23 7.49 18.44
N GLU A 106 11.08 7.20 19.41
CA GLU A 106 10.63 7.07 20.79
C GLU A 106 10.09 8.41 21.31
N SER A 107 8.91 8.39 21.93
CA SER A 107 8.26 9.59 22.47
C SER A 107 9.13 10.40 23.43
N CYS A 108 10.03 9.74 24.17
CA CYS A 108 10.96 10.41 25.09
C CYS A 108 11.95 11.32 24.35
N LEU A 109 12.42 10.93 23.16
CA LEU A 109 13.40 11.68 22.37
C LEU A 109 12.79 12.95 21.76
N LEU A 110 11.51 12.89 21.37
CA LEU A 110 10.79 14.05 20.86
C LEU A 110 10.42 15.02 21.98
N ARG A 111 10.18 14.54 23.21
CA ARG A 111 9.89 15.39 24.37
C ARG A 111 11.11 16.20 24.83
N ILE A 112 12.31 15.67 24.65
CA ILE A 112 13.57 16.36 25.02
C ILE A 112 13.88 17.51 24.04
N ARG A 113 13.39 17.45 22.80
CA ARG A 113 13.59 18.51 21.80
C ARG A 113 12.53 19.61 21.97
N ASN A 114 12.90 20.68 22.67
CA ASN A 114 12.11 21.90 22.75
C ASN A 114 11.91 22.50 21.34
N THR A 115 10.73 23.07 21.06
CA THR A 115 10.35 23.65 19.76
C THR A 115 11.39 24.64 19.19
N THR A 116 12.18 25.27 20.06
CA THR A 116 13.29 26.16 19.73
C THR A 116 14.41 25.46 18.95
N TRP A 117 14.81 24.25 19.35
CA TRP A 117 15.91 23.51 18.70
C TRP A 117 15.53 23.08 17.28
N SER A 118 14.29 22.63 17.08
CA SER A 118 13.80 22.23 15.75
C SER A 118 13.76 23.40 14.78
N ARG A 119 13.40 24.61 15.24
CA ARG A 119 13.44 25.83 14.41
C ARG A 119 14.87 26.22 14.04
N GLU A 120 15.83 26.12 14.96
CA GLU A 120 17.23 26.44 14.71
C GLU A 120 17.87 25.51 13.66
N GLN A 121 17.56 24.20 13.70
CA GLN A 121 18.10 23.26 12.71
C GLN A 121 17.52 23.46 11.31
N VAL A 122 16.20 23.70 11.20
CA VAL A 122 15.58 24.00 9.89
C VAL A 122 16.16 25.28 9.28
N ASN A 123 16.35 26.32 10.11
CA ASN A 123 16.97 27.57 9.65
C ASN A 123 18.42 27.35 9.23
N ASN A 124 19.23 26.62 10.00
CA ASN A 124 20.63 26.34 9.65
C ASN A 124 20.77 25.54 8.34
N VAL A 125 19.86 24.59 8.08
CA VAL A 125 19.84 23.84 6.82
C VAL A 125 19.47 24.76 5.66
N LEU A 126 18.43 25.59 5.80
CA LEU A 126 18.02 26.58 4.78
C LEU A 126 19.12 27.59 4.45
N TYR A 127 19.83 28.12 5.45
CA TYR A 127 20.95 29.03 5.22
C TYR A 127 22.10 28.36 4.45
N LYS A 128 22.33 27.07 4.68
CA LYS A 128 23.38 26.31 3.98
C LYS A 128 23.05 26.08 2.50
N PHE A 129 21.76 26.04 2.12
CA PHE A 129 21.33 25.92 0.72
C PHE A 129 21.34 27.26 -0.03
N ILE A 130 21.14 28.39 0.66
CA ILE A 130 21.14 29.73 0.04
C ILE A 130 22.58 30.27 -0.13
N SER A 131 23.53 29.80 0.70
CA SER A 131 24.90 30.30 0.72
C SER A 131 25.91 29.49 -0.10
N THR A 132 25.54 28.37 -0.70
CA THR A 132 26.41 27.66 -1.64
C THR A 132 26.36 28.34 -3.01
N PRO A 133 27.44 29.02 -3.47
CA PRO A 133 27.49 29.56 -4.81
C PRO A 133 27.45 28.41 -5.82
N VAL A 134 26.55 28.52 -6.80
CA VAL A 134 26.53 27.63 -7.96
C VAL A 134 27.75 27.99 -8.81
N ILE A 135 28.72 27.08 -8.89
CA ILE A 135 29.88 27.16 -9.78
C ILE A 135 29.48 26.66 -11.16
#